data_AF-A0A8B5XU59-F1
#
_entry.id   AF-A0A8B5XU59-F1
#
_cell.length_a   1.000
_cell.length_b   1.000
_cell.length_c   1.000
_cell.angle_alpha   90.00
_cell.angle_beta   90.00
_cell.angle_gamma   90.00
#
_symmetry.space_group_name_H-M   'P 1'
#
loop_
_entity.id
_entity.type
_entity.pdbx_description
1 polymer ?
#
loop_
_entity_poly.entity_id
_entity_poly.type
_entity_poly.pdbx_seq_one_letter_code
_entity_poly.pdbx_strand_id
1 'polypeptide(L)' 'MEIKKHNLANSWILEAHSAYKVYSNEKSYIIVDEESDVVLGFTIDNTVLDVTRSSWNVCYKVRIDTRTITITTNPEEDEE' A
#
# COMPACT_ATOMS: atom_id res chain seq x y z
N MET A 1 7.22 14.88 2.92
CA MET A 1 6.90 13.55 2.37
C MET A 1 8.15 12.67 2.39
N GLU A 2 8.29 11.79 3.37
CA GLU A 2 9.33 10.74 3.39
C GLU A 2 8.69 9.44 2.87
N ILE A 3 9.17 8.89 1.76
CA ILE A 3 8.64 7.63 1.18
C ILE A 3 9.49 6.45 1.66
N LYS A 4 8.84 5.42 2.19
CA LYS A 4 9.47 4.13 2.53
C LYS A 4 9.12 3.08 1.49
N LYS A 5 10.10 2.20 1.22
CA LYS A 5 9.95 1.04 0.34
C LYS A 5 9.82 -0.24 1.17
N HIS A 6 8.85 -1.07 0.82
CA HIS A 6 8.60 -2.36 1.44
C HIS A 6 8.67 -3.45 0.38
N ASN A 7 9.55 -4.44 0.60
CA ASN A 7 9.60 -5.62 -0.25
C ASN A 7 8.42 -6.53 0.08
N LEU A 8 7.71 -6.97 -0.94
CA LEU A 8 6.56 -7.86 -0.87
C LEU A 8 6.90 -9.20 -1.54
N ALA A 9 5.95 -10.14 -1.51
CA ALA A 9 6.06 -11.40 -2.22
C ALA A 9 6.26 -11.20 -3.73
N ASN A 10 6.86 -12.20 -4.39
CA ASN A 10 6.99 -12.23 -5.85
C ASN A 10 7.72 -11.01 -6.44
N SER A 11 8.70 -10.47 -5.71
CA SER A 11 9.49 -9.29 -6.11
C SER A 11 8.65 -8.03 -6.31
N TRP A 12 7.46 -7.97 -5.70
CA TRP A 12 6.70 -6.73 -5.66
C TRP A 12 7.28 -5.76 -4.63
N ILE A 13 7.09 -4.47 -4.89
CA ILE A 13 7.52 -3.39 -4.01
C ILE A 13 6.32 -2.51 -3.73
N LEU A 14 6.13 -2.16 -2.46
CA LEU A 14 5.24 -1.07 -2.05
C LEU A 14 6.07 0.16 -1.71
N GLU A 15 5.68 1.30 -2.27
CA GLU A 15 6.21 2.62 -1.94
C GLU A 15 5.07 3.43 -1.31
N ALA A 16 5.25 3.88 -0.07
CA ALA A 16 4.22 4.60 0.68
C ALA A 16 4.84 5.64 1.61
N HIS A 17 4.04 6.61 2.06
CA HIS A 17 4.48 7.57 3.09
C HIS A 17 4.96 6.85 4.34
N SER A 18 5.98 7.39 5.00
CA SER A 18 6.63 6.78 6.16
C SER A 18 5.73 6.63 7.39
N ALA A 19 4.62 7.40 7.43
CA ALA A 19 3.58 7.34 8.45
C ALA A 19 2.67 6.10 8.30
N TYR A 20 2.54 5.54 7.10
CA TYR A 20 1.78 4.31 6.91
C TYR A 20 2.48 3.12 7.56
N LYS A 21 1.68 2.27 8.21
CA LYS A 21 2.10 0.98 8.74
C LYS A 21 1.69 -0.12 7.79
N VAL A 22 2.62 -1.04 7.52
CA VAL A 22 2.41 -2.18 6.64
C VAL A 22 2.40 -3.45 7.48
N TYR A 23 1.29 -4.17 7.44
CA TYR A 23 1.18 -5.50 8.05
C TYR A 23 1.05 -6.55 6.95
N SER A 24 1.68 -7.70 7.15
CA SER A 24 1.67 -8.80 6.21
C SER A 24 1.34 -10.12 6.90
N ASN A 25 0.66 -10.98 6.16
CA ASN A 25 0.49 -12.39 6.46
C ASN A 25 0.67 -13.18 5.17
N GLU A 26 1.84 -13.79 5.01
CA GLU A 26 2.29 -14.44 3.77
C GLU A 26 2.19 -13.51 2.55
N LYS A 27 1.16 -13.73 1.71
CA LYS A 27 0.87 -13.01 0.46
C LYS A 27 -0.25 -11.98 0.61
N SER A 28 -0.74 -11.77 1.82
CA SER A 28 -1.81 -10.81 2.15
C SER A 28 -1.22 -9.61 2.88
N TYR A 29 -1.67 -8.42 2.52
CA TYR A 29 -1.14 -7.16 3.05
C TYR A 29 -2.28 -6.23 3.41
N ILE A 30 -2.12 -5.52 4.54
CA ILE A 30 -2.94 -4.36 4.89
C ILE A 30 -2.05 -3.17 5.19
N ILE A 31 -2.49 -2.01 4.73
CA ILE A 31 -1.88 -0.72 4.97
C ILE A 31 -2.79 0.05 5.90
N VAL A 32 -2.19 0.59 6.93
CA VAL A 32 -2.88 1.25 8.04
C VAL A 32 -2.28 2.64 8.21
N ASP A 33 -3.13 3.64 8.42
CA ASP A 33 -2.71 5.01 8.72
C ASP A 33 -2.31 5.19 10.20
N GLU A 34 -2.13 6.44 10.61
CA GLU A 34 -1.75 6.79 11.99
C GLU A 34 -2.88 6.56 13.00
N GLU A 35 -4.13 6.72 12.58
CA GLU A 35 -5.34 6.49 13.38
C GLU A 35 -5.69 4.99 13.51
N SER A 36 -4.88 4.13 12.90
CA SER A 36 -5.06 2.68 12.87
C SER A 36 -6.21 2.20 11.97
N ASP A 37 -6.64 3.04 11.03
CA ASP A 37 -7.63 2.68 10.02
C ASP A 37 -6.99 2.00 8.81
N VAL A 38 -7.65 0.94 8.32
CA VAL A 38 -7.18 0.18 7.15
C VAL A 38 -7.52 0.94 5.88
N VAL A 39 -6.50 1.55 5.26
CA VAL A 39 -6.63 2.34 4.04
C VAL A 39 -6.56 1.51 2.77
N LEU A 40 -5.78 0.42 2.76
CA LEU A 40 -5.64 -0.46 1.60
C LEU A 40 -5.41 -1.90 2.05
N GLY A 41 -6.13 -2.84 1.45
CA GLY A 41 -5.95 -4.27 1.65
C GLY A 41 -5.81 -4.97 0.31
N PHE A 42 -4.83 -5.85 0.19
CA PHE A 42 -4.58 -6.55 -1.06
C PHE A 42 -3.86 -7.89 -0.85
N THR A 43 -3.94 -8.76 -1.85
CA THR A 43 -3.16 -9.99 -1.93
C THR A 43 -2.36 -10.04 -3.21
N ILE A 44 -1.19 -10.69 -3.16
CA ILE A 44 -0.31 -10.87 -4.31
C ILE A 44 -0.09 -12.37 -4.52
N ASP A 45 -0.55 -12.88 -5.66
CA ASP A 45 -0.14 -14.18 -6.15
C ASP A 45 0.81 -14.05 -7.36
N ASN A 46 1.15 -15.16 -8.02
CA ASN A 46 2.15 -15.17 -9.08
C ASN A 46 1.78 -14.29 -10.29
N THR A 47 0.50 -14.13 -10.56
CA THR A 47 -0.01 -13.44 -11.76
C THR A 47 -1.02 -12.33 -11.45
N VAL A 48 -1.51 -12.24 -10.22
CA VAL A 48 -2.63 -11.37 -9.86
C VAL A 48 -2.28 -10.55 -8.61
N LEU A 49 -2.51 -9.25 -8.72
CA LEU A 49 -2.69 -8.35 -7.58
C LEU A 49 -4.20 -8.19 -7.37
N ASP A 50 -4.71 -8.66 -6.24
CA ASP A 50 -6.13 -8.55 -5.91
C ASP A 50 -6.32 -7.53 -4.79
N VAL A 51 -7.06 -6.45 -5.05
CA VAL A 51 -7.34 -5.39 -4.08
C VAL A 51 -8.64 -5.72 -3.37
N THR A 52 -8.53 -6.14 -2.11
CA THR A 52 -9.66 -6.60 -1.30
C THR A 52 -10.32 -5.48 -0.51
N ARG A 53 -9.61 -4.37 -0.29
CA ARG A 53 -10.11 -3.17 0.40
C ARG A 53 -9.39 -1.93 -0.10
N SER A 54 -10.13 -0.85 -0.28
CA SER A 54 -9.59 0.49 -0.56
C SER A 54 -10.48 1.52 0.12
N SER A 55 -9.89 2.39 0.94
CA SER A 55 -10.60 3.55 1.49
C SER A 55 -10.90 4.57 0.40
N TRP A 56 -11.86 5.46 0.66
CA TRP A 56 -12.31 6.44 -0.34
C TRP A 56 -11.22 7.45 -0.71
N ASN A 57 -10.43 7.90 0.27
CA ASN A 57 -9.38 8.91 0.13
C ASN A 57 -8.01 8.33 -0.27
N VAL A 58 -7.86 7.00 -0.37
CA VAL A 58 -6.59 6.42 -0.80
C VAL A 58 -6.47 6.43 -2.31
N CYS A 59 -5.43 7.08 -2.80
CA CYS A 59 -5.01 7.10 -4.18
C CYS A 59 -3.71 6.30 -4.32
N TYR A 60 -3.66 5.40 -5.28
CA TYR A 60 -2.49 4.58 -5.54
C TYR A 60 -2.33 4.27 -7.03
N LYS A 61 -1.10 3.93 -7.41
CA LYS A 61 -0.74 3.50 -8.76
C LYS A 61 -0.17 2.09 -8.70
N VAL A 62 -0.46 1.30 -9.73
CA VAL A 62 0.10 -0.03 -9.91
C VAL A 62 0.87 -0.07 -11.23
N ARG A 63 2.16 -0.37 -11.15
CA ARG A 63 3.05 -0.59 -12.29
C ARG A 63 3.35 -2.07 -12.40
N ILE A 64 2.77 -2.72 -13.41
CA ILE A 64 2.89 -4.17 -13.60
C ILE A 64 4.29 -4.56 -14.12
N ASP A 65 4.89 -3.72 -14.95
CA ASP A 65 6.23 -3.89 -15.52
C ASP A 65 7.32 -3.91 -14.45
N THR A 66 7.21 -3.03 -13.45
CA THR A 66 8.16 -2.95 -12.32
C THR A 66 7.66 -3.65 -11.06
N ARG A 67 6.47 -4.26 -11.08
CA ARG A 67 5.79 -4.86 -9.92
C ARG A 67 5.78 -3.90 -8.72
N THR A 68 5.35 -2.66 -8.95
CA THR A 68 5.38 -1.61 -7.93
C THR A 68 3.97 -1.09 -7.64
N ILE A 69 3.62 -1.02 -6.37
CA ILE A 69 2.45 -0.31 -5.86
C ILE A 69 2.97 0.97 -5.22
N THR A 70 2.45 2.13 -5.62
CA THR A 70 2.81 3.41 -5.01
C THR A 70 1.56 4.07 -4.45
N ILE A 71 1.49 4.26 -3.14
CA ILE A 71 0.46 5.08 -2.50
C ILE A 71 0.85 6.54 -2.68
N THR A 72 -0.03 7.32 -3.28
CA THR A 72 0.21 8.73 -3.61
C THR A 72 -0.52 9.70 -2.69
N THR A 73 -1.51 9.23 -1.93
CA THR A 73 -2.12 10.03 -0.87
C THR A 73 -1.09 10.30 0.23
N ASN A 74 -0.98 11.55 0.64
CA ASN A 74 -0.22 11.92 1.82
C ASN A 74 -1.15 11.84 3.04
N PRO A 75 -0.89 10.96 4.02
CA PRO A 75 -1.75 10.84 5.19
C PRO A 75 -1.73 12.09 6.08
N GLU A 76 -0.72 12.95 5.95
CA GLU A 76 -0.57 14.19 6.73
C GLU A 76 -1.27 15.40 6.07
N GLU A 77 -1.88 15.25 4.88
CA GLU A 77 -2.51 16.35 4.15
C GLU A 77 -4.01 16.52 4.43
N ASP A 78 -4.62 15.64 5.23
CA ASP A 78 -6.05 15.69 5.60
C ASP A 78 -6.34 16.58 6.85
N GLU A 79 -5.49 17.57 7.15
CA GLU A 79 -5.75 18.64 8.15
C GLU A 79 -5.97 20.01 7.49
N GLU A 80 -7.08 20.21 6.76
CA GLU A 80 -7.64 21.55 6.46
C GLU A 80 -9.18 21.60 6.61
#